data_AF-A0A9W3SXV9-F1
#
_entry.id   AF-A0A9W3SXV9-F1
#
_cell.length_a   1.000
_cell.length_b   1.000
_cell.length_c   1.000
_cell.angle_alpha   90.00
_cell.angle_beta   90.00
_cell.angle_gamma   90.00
#
_symmetry.space_group_name_H-M   'P 1'
#
loop_
_entity.id
_entity.type
_entity.pdbx_description
1 polymer ?
#
loop_
_entity_poly.entity_id
_entity_poly.type
_entity_poly.pdbx_seq_one_letter_code
_entity_poly.pdbx_strand_id
1 'polypeptide(L)'
;MNEALLLVDIQNDYFEGGNMELHQPEKAAQKAKEVLKAFREKHKTVIHVQHIANNEGATFFLPDTVGVQIYDDVQPIANERVLQKHHPYSFSQKFCTTID
;
A
#
# COMPACT_ATOMS: atom_id res chain seq x y z
N MET A 1 4.54 -15.76 -18.88
CA MET A 1 5.26 -14.74 -18.08
C MET A 1 4.48 -14.58 -16.79
N ASN A 2 5.13 -14.69 -15.63
CA ASN A 2 4.46 -14.49 -14.34
C ASN A 2 4.51 -13.00 -14.02
N GLU A 3 3.35 -12.40 -13.75
CA GLU A 3 3.19 -10.99 -13.46
C GLU A 3 2.50 -10.83 -12.11
N ALA A 4 2.94 -9.84 -11.33
CA ALA A 4 2.31 -9.45 -10.08
C ALA A 4 2.11 -7.93 -10.05
N LEU A 5 1.02 -7.49 -9.44
CA LEU A 5 0.78 -6.09 -9.13
C LEU A 5 1.22 -5.82 -7.69
N LEU A 6 2.09 -4.82 -7.53
CA LEU A 6 2.50 -4.31 -6.22
C LEU A 6 1.89 -2.91 -6.01
N LEU A 7 1.06 -2.76 -5.00
CA LEU A 7 0.48 -1.48 -4.57
C LEU A 7 1.23 -1.01 -3.33
N VAL A 8 1.95 0.11 -3.42
CA VAL A 8 2.86 0.55 -2.35
C VAL A 8 2.35 1.83 -1.70
N ASP A 9 2.16 1.76 -0.39
CA ASP A 9 1.88 2.90 0.50
C ASP A 9 0.69 3.75 0.04
N ILE A 10 -0.31 3.16 -0.62
CA ILE A 10 -1.58 3.85 -0.94
C ILE A 10 -2.43 3.87 0.33
N GLN A 11 -2.08 4.75 1.26
CA GLN A 11 -2.61 4.83 2.62
C GLN A 11 -3.20 6.22 2.90
N ASN A 12 -4.17 6.30 3.81
CA ASN A 12 -4.97 7.49 4.07
C ASN A 12 -4.16 8.75 4.43
N ASP A 13 -2.99 8.62 5.08
CA ASP A 13 -2.16 9.79 5.42
C ASP A 13 -1.69 10.58 4.20
N TYR A 14 -1.72 10.00 2.99
CA TYR A 14 -1.39 10.69 1.75
C TYR A 14 -2.57 11.44 1.10
N PHE A 15 -3.79 11.28 1.60
CA PHE A 15 -5.02 11.87 1.04
C PHE A 15 -5.50 13.08 1.85
N GLU A 16 -6.45 13.85 1.32
CA GLU A 16 -7.03 15.02 1.99
C GLU A 16 -7.40 14.73 3.46
N GLY A 17 -6.91 15.58 4.37
CA GLY A 17 -7.07 15.43 5.81
C GLY A 17 -6.07 14.47 6.48
N GLY A 18 -5.19 13.84 5.71
CA GLY A 18 -4.11 12.99 6.19
C GLY A 18 -2.90 13.79 6.69
N ASN A 19 -2.01 13.13 7.45
CA ASN A 19 -0.85 13.81 8.04
C ASN A 19 0.27 14.15 7.03
N MET A 20 0.17 13.67 5.78
CA MET A 20 1.17 13.87 4.73
C MET A 20 0.54 13.94 3.32
N GLU A 21 -0.41 14.85 3.12
CA GLU A 21 -1.09 14.99 1.82
C GLU A 21 -0.13 15.09 0.62
N LEU A 22 -0.39 14.28 -0.41
CA LEU A 22 0.35 14.32 -1.66
C LEU A 22 -0.36 15.18 -2.70
N HIS A 23 0.33 15.44 -3.82
CA HIS A 23 -0.28 16.10 -4.95
C HIS A 23 -1.19 15.13 -5.72
N GLN A 24 -2.50 15.39 -5.72
CA GLN A 24 -3.52 14.64 -6.46
C GLN A 24 -3.55 13.10 -6.20
N PRO A 25 -3.52 12.65 -4.94
CA PRO A 25 -3.50 11.24 -4.57
C PRO A 25 -4.75 10.49 -5.04
N GLU A 26 -5.91 11.15 -5.11
CA GLU A 26 -7.17 10.55 -5.58
C GLU A 26 -7.08 10.14 -7.04
N LYS A 27 -6.45 10.96 -7.90
CA LYS A 27 -6.28 10.62 -9.32
C LYS A 27 -5.38 9.42 -9.49
N ALA A 28 -4.31 9.32 -8.70
CA ALA A 28 -3.42 8.17 -8.70
C ALA A 28 -4.14 6.91 -8.19
N ALA A 29 -4.91 7.02 -7.11
CA ALA A 29 -5.70 5.92 -6.55
C ALA A 29 -6.75 5.38 -7.54
N GLN A 30 -7.43 6.25 -8.29
CA GLN A 30 -8.36 5.82 -9.33
C GLN A 30 -7.65 4.99 -10.42
N LYS A 31 -6.45 5.38 -10.83
CA LYS A 31 -5.66 4.59 -11.79
C LYS A 31 -5.15 3.28 -11.20
N ALA A 32 -4.72 3.29 -9.94
CA ALA A 32 -4.38 2.06 -9.23
C ALA A 32 -5.57 1.10 -9.15
N LYS A 33 -6.78 1.60 -8.88
CA LYS A 33 -8.03 0.82 -8.86
C LYS A 33 -8.35 0.18 -10.20
N GLU A 34 -8.17 0.90 -11.32
CA GLU A 34 -8.34 0.36 -12.67
C GLU A 34 -7.39 -0.84 -12.92
N VAL A 35 -6.11 -0.69 -12.57
CA VAL A 35 -5.11 -1.76 -12.74
C VAL A 35 -5.38 -2.93 -11.80
N LEU A 36 -5.73 -2.66 -10.55
CA LEU A 36 -6.10 -3.66 -9.55
C LEU A 36 -7.28 -4.49 -10.02
N LYS A 37 -8.33 -3.86 -10.56
CA LYS A 37 -9.47 -4.55 -11.16
C LYS A 37 -9.02 -5.50 -12.28
N ALA A 38 -8.16 -5.04 -13.19
CA ALA A 38 -7.67 -5.86 -14.30
C ALA A 38 -6.83 -7.08 -13.84
N PHE A 39 -6.08 -6.94 -12.73
CA PHE A 39 -5.34 -8.07 -12.14
C PHE A 39 -6.28 -9.07 -11.47
N ARG A 40 -7.28 -8.59 -10.72
CA ARG A 40 -8.31 -9.43 -10.08
C ARG A 40 -9.12 -10.23 -11.10
N GLU A 41 -9.59 -9.59 -12.16
CA GLU A 41 -10.37 -10.24 -13.24
C GLU A 41 -9.58 -11.33 -13.98
N LYS A 42 -8.25 -11.19 -14.04
CA LYS A 42 -7.35 -12.16 -14.67
C LYS A 42 -6.79 -13.18 -13.68
N HIS A 43 -7.25 -13.16 -12.43
CA HIS A 43 -6.74 -14.00 -11.35
C HIS A 43 -5.21 -13.95 -11.21
N LYS A 44 -4.63 -12.76 -11.40
CA LYS A 44 -3.18 -12.52 -11.27
C LYS A 44 -2.83 -12.14 -9.83
N THR A 45 -1.56 -12.32 -9.48
CA THR A 45 -1.03 -12.01 -8.16
C THR A 45 -1.14 -10.51 -7.85
N VAL A 46 -1.72 -10.19 -6.69
CA VAL A 46 -1.80 -8.84 -6.14
C VAL A 46 -1.19 -8.83 -4.74
N ILE A 47 -0.29 -7.88 -4.51
CA ILE A 47 0.40 -7.67 -3.24
C ILE A 47 0.27 -6.19 -2.88
N HIS A 48 -0.12 -5.93 -1.64
CA HIS A 48 -0.15 -4.61 -1.05
C HIS A 48 1.04 -4.44 -0.12
N VAL A 49 1.62 -3.27 -0.09
CA VAL A 49 2.67 -2.87 0.86
C VAL A 49 2.11 -1.73 1.70
N GLN A 50 2.12 -1.94 3.01
CA GLN A 50 1.69 -0.95 4.00
C GLN A 50 2.91 -0.50 4.79
N HIS A 51 3.15 0.80 4.87
CA HIS A 51 4.13 1.37 5.78
C HIS A 51 3.49 1.60 7.15
N ILE A 52 4.09 1.06 8.20
CA ILE A 52 3.80 1.42 9.59
C ILE A 52 5.07 2.03 10.17
N ALA A 53 5.04 3.30 10.52
CA ALA A 53 6.18 3.97 11.12
C ALA A 53 6.48 3.38 12.51
N ASN A 54 7.77 3.14 12.79
CA ASN A 54 8.23 2.65 14.09
C ASN A 54 9.40 3.45 14.66
N ASN A 55 9.78 4.55 14.00
CA ASN A 55 10.85 5.42 14.45
C ASN A 55 10.31 6.50 15.39
N GLU A 56 11.11 6.87 16.38
CA GLU A 56 10.83 8.03 17.21
C GLU A 56 10.69 9.28 16.34
N GLY A 57 9.70 10.13 16.66
CA GLY A 57 9.44 11.38 15.94
C GLY A 57 8.73 11.22 14.59
N ALA A 58 8.24 10.03 14.23
CA ALA A 58 7.37 9.88 13.06
C ALA A 58 6.13 10.78 13.17
N THR A 59 5.71 11.38 12.06
CA THR A 59 4.55 12.30 12.00
C THR A 59 3.39 11.77 11.17
N PHE A 60 3.57 10.66 10.46
CA PHE A 60 2.56 10.01 9.62
C PHE A 60 2.84 8.50 9.56
N PHE A 61 1.85 7.73 9.09
CA PHE A 61 1.82 6.26 9.12
C PHE A 61 1.96 5.68 10.52
N LEU A 62 1.43 6.40 11.51
CA LEU A 62 1.49 5.98 12.90
C LEU A 62 0.65 4.71 13.12
N PRO A 63 1.14 3.75 13.93
CA PRO A 63 0.38 2.54 14.23
C PRO A 63 -0.97 2.88 14.86
N ASP A 64 -1.96 2.03 14.61
CA ASP A 64 -3.31 2.11 15.20
C ASP A 64 -4.09 3.40 14.87
N THR A 65 -3.76 4.07 13.76
CA THR A 65 -4.48 5.24 13.26
C THR A 65 -5.33 4.93 12.03
N VAL A 66 -6.23 5.85 11.67
CA VAL A 66 -6.90 5.79 10.35
C VAL A 66 -5.92 6.11 9.23
N GLY A 67 -4.97 7.01 9.47
CA GLY A 67 -3.97 7.45 8.49
C GLY A 67 -3.11 6.31 7.92
N VAL A 68 -2.80 5.31 8.74
CA VAL A 68 -1.99 4.15 8.32
C VAL A 68 -2.80 3.09 7.55
N GLN A 69 -4.12 3.17 7.49
CA GLN A 69 -4.91 2.19 6.75
C GLN A 69 -4.74 2.37 5.24
N ILE A 70 -4.81 1.27 4.49
CA ILE A 70 -4.85 1.30 3.02
C ILE A 70 -6.09 2.09 2.60
N TYR A 71 -5.96 2.90 1.55
CA TYR A 71 -7.05 3.75 1.06
C TYR A 71 -8.21 2.93 0.48
N ASP A 72 -9.44 3.38 0.71
CA ASP A 72 -10.66 2.60 0.46
C ASP A 72 -10.82 2.11 -0.98
N ASP A 73 -10.37 2.88 -1.97
CA ASP A 73 -10.48 2.50 -3.38
C ASP A 73 -9.63 1.29 -3.77
N VAL A 74 -8.64 0.93 -2.97
CA VAL A 74 -7.68 -0.15 -3.25
C VAL A 74 -7.55 -1.15 -2.10
N GLN A 75 -8.56 -1.26 -1.23
CA GLN A 75 -8.53 -2.21 -0.11
C GLN A 75 -8.21 -3.64 -0.57
N PRO A 76 -7.37 -4.38 0.18
CA PRO A 76 -7.13 -5.79 -0.07
C PRO A 76 -8.39 -6.62 0.15
N ILE A 77 -8.50 -7.73 -0.58
CA ILE A 77 -9.51 -8.78 -0.35
C ILE A 77 -8.87 -10.02 0.28
N ALA A 78 -9.68 -10.98 0.75
CA ALA A 78 -9.22 -12.11 1.57
C ALA A 78 -8.04 -12.94 1.00
N ASN A 79 -7.82 -12.93 -0.32
CA ASN A 79 -6.77 -13.70 -0.99
C ASN A 79 -5.59 -12.84 -1.46
N GLU A 80 -5.51 -11.56 -1.07
CA GLU A 80 -4.42 -10.66 -1.44
C GLU A 80 -3.48 -10.47 -0.26
N ARG A 81 -2.17 -10.52 -0.54
CA ARG A 81 -1.15 -10.41 0.51
C ARG A 81 -0.92 -8.95 0.87
N VAL A 82 -0.83 -8.65 2.16
CA VAL A 82 -0.38 -7.35 2.68
C VAL A 82 0.97 -7.54 3.37
N LEU A 83 1.98 -6.78 2.94
CA LEU A 83 3.32 -6.78 3.53
C LEU A 83 3.53 -5.47 4.30
N GLN A 84 3.82 -5.56 5.59
CA GLN A 84 4.02 -4.38 6.45
C GLN A 84 5.50 -4.02 6.62
N LYS A 85 5.90 -2.84 6.15
CA LYS A 85 7.28 -2.32 6.26
C LYS A 85 7.36 -1.17 7.26
N HIS A 86 8.57 -0.92 7.75
CA HIS A 86 8.86 0.17 8.69
C HIS A 86 9.88 1.18 8.18
N HIS A 87 10.29 1.04 6.92
CA HIS A 87 11.30 1.88 6.29
C HIS A 87 10.87 2.25 4.86
N PRO A 88 11.41 3.32 4.26
CA PRO A 88 11.05 3.74 2.91
C PRO A 88 11.29 2.66 1.84
N TYR A 89 12.36 1.87 1.97
CA TYR A 89 12.72 0.85 0.99
C TYR A 89 11.89 -0.42 1.12
N SER A 90 10.95 -0.63 0.19
CA SER A 90 10.12 -1.84 0.08
C SER A 90 10.88 -3.12 -0.29
N PHE A 91 12.20 -3.05 -0.50
CA PHE A 91 13.05 -4.21 -0.83
C PHE A 91 14.30 -4.26 0.05
N SER A 92 14.19 -3.85 1.31
CA SER A 92 15.29 -4.06 2.27
C SER A 92 15.43 -5.55 2.61
N GLN A 93 16.66 -5.98 2.93
CA GLN A 93 17.01 -7.38 3.23
C GLN A 93 16.16 -8.01 4.35
N LYS A 94 15.52 -7.19 5.19
CA LYS A 94 14.65 -7.62 6.29
C LYS A 94 13.17 -7.79 5.92
N PHE A 95 12.74 -7.32 4.75
CA PHE A 95 11.32 -7.19 4.39
C PHE A 95 10.86 -8.17 3.29
N CYS A 96 11.77 -8.61 2.42
CA CYS A 96 11.45 -9.51 1.31
C CYS A 96 12.00 -10.92 1.56
N THR A 97 11.32 -11.72 2.36
CA THR A 97 11.51 -13.18 2.37
C THR A 97 10.52 -13.79 1.41
N THR A 98 11.02 -14.27 0.27
CA THR A 98 10.36 -15.06 -0.79
C THR A 98 8.83 -14.90 -0.97
N ILE A 99 8.45 -14.37 -2.13
CA ILE A 99 7.08 -14.52 -2.66
C ILE A 99 7.03 -15.92 -3.27
N ASP A 100 6.78 -16.93 -2.44
CA ASP A 100 6.54 -18.31 -2.88
C ASP A 100 5.12 -18.46 -3.48
#